data_AF-A0A1I0FM86-F1
#
_entry.id   AF-A0A1I0FM86-F1
#
_cell.length_a   1.000
_cell.length_b   1.000
_cell.length_c   1.000
_cell.angle_alpha   90.00
_cell.angle_beta   90.00
_cell.angle_gamma   90.00
#
_symmetry.space_group_name_H-M   'P 1'
#
loop_
_entity.id
_entity.type
_entity.pdbx_description
1 polymer ?
#
loop_
_entity_poly.entity_id
_entity_poly.type
_entity_poly.pdbx_seq_one_letter_code
_entity_poly.pdbx_strand_id
1 'polypeptide(L)' 'TQATGARLVPIAVRDAWAATGWENGRLGYPTGDPQAVAGGTRQTFQGGTVTVSATGQATVQLD' A
#
# COMPACT_ATOMS: atom_id res chain seq x y z
N THR A 1 -2.90 0.15 22.94
CA THR A 1 -1.71 0.87 22.47
C THR A 1 -1.93 1.23 21.02
N GLN A 2 -2.02 2.52 20.69
CA GLN A 2 -2.32 2.95 19.32
C GLN A 2 -0.99 3.13 18.57
N ALA A 3 -0.63 2.18 17.71
CA ALA A 3 0.46 2.38 16.77
C ALA A 3 -0.02 3.31 15.64
N THR A 4 0.07 4.62 15.85
CA THR A 4 -0.26 5.63 14.82
C THR A 4 0.95 6.25 14.14
N GLY A 5 2.17 5.86 14.51
CA GLY A 5 3.42 6.34 13.90
C GLY A 5 4.25 5.18 13.39
N ALA A 6 4.66 5.24 12.13
CA ALA A 6 5.31 4.20 11.31
C ALA A 6 4.44 2.95 11.04
N ARG A 7 4.21 2.67 9.75
CA ARG A 7 3.57 1.44 9.27
C ARG A 7 4.53 0.69 8.35
N LEU A 8 4.47 -0.63 8.40
CA LEU A 8 5.25 -1.48 7.50
C LEU A 8 4.77 -1.25 6.06
N VAL A 9 5.68 -1.07 5.10
CA VAL A 9 5.36 -1.09 3.67
C VAL A 9 6.24 -2.15 3.01
N PRO A 10 5.69 -3.30 2.58
CA PRO A 10 6.46 -4.33 1.90
C PRO A 10 7.07 -3.79 0.61
N ILE A 11 8.26 -4.26 0.23
CA ILE A 11 8.96 -3.78 -0.99
C ILE A 11 8.05 -3.84 -2.23
N ALA A 12 7.27 -4.93 -2.38
CA ALA A 12 6.33 -5.10 -3.47
C ALA A 12 5.29 -3.95 -3.56
N VAL A 13 4.74 -3.54 -2.41
CA VAL A 13 3.78 -2.42 -2.31
C VAL A 13 4.49 -1.07 -2.44
N ARG A 14 5.70 -0.97 -1.89
CA ARG A 14 6.52 0.25 -1.86
C ARG A 14 6.78 0.79 -3.26
N ASP A 15 7.11 -0.07 -4.22
CA ASP A 15 7.43 0.36 -5.58
C ASP A 15 6.19 0.92 -6.31
N ALA A 16 5.01 0.33 -6.08
CA ALA A 16 3.75 0.86 -6.59
C ALA A 16 3.36 2.18 -5.91
N TRP A 17 3.56 2.30 -4.61
CA TRP A 17 3.34 3.54 -3.87
C TRP A 17 4.28 4.67 -4.33
N ALA A 18 5.55 4.34 -4.59
CA ALA A 18 6.54 5.25 -5.15
C ALA A 18 6.10 5.84 -6.49
N ALA A 19 5.57 4.98 -7.38
CA ALA A 19 5.07 5.39 -8.68
C ALA A 19 3.88 6.38 -8.60
N THR A 20 3.19 6.44 -7.45
CA THR A 20 2.10 7.41 -7.22
C THR A 20 2.55 8.73 -6.60
N GLY A 21 3.84 8.90 -6.28
CA GLY A 21 4.38 10.09 -5.63
C GLY A 21 4.56 9.97 -4.11
N TRP A 22 4.62 8.75 -3.57
CA TRP A 22 4.78 8.50 -2.13
C TRP A 22 3.67 9.17 -1.30
N GLU A 23 3.98 9.60 -0.07
CA GLU A 23 3.04 10.29 0.82
C GLU A 23 2.53 11.64 0.28
N ASN A 24 3.26 12.26 -0.65
CA ASN A 24 2.84 13.49 -1.32
C ASN A 24 1.96 13.21 -2.55
N GLY A 25 1.80 11.94 -2.90
CA GLY A 25 1.04 11.44 -4.02
C GLY A 25 -0.44 11.25 -3.74
N ARG A 26 -1.17 10.77 -4.75
CA ARG A 26 -2.62 10.55 -4.68
C ARG A 26 -3.05 9.53 -3.61
N LEU A 27 -2.18 8.59 -3.25
CA LEU A 27 -2.47 7.62 -2.19
C LEU A 27 -2.28 8.19 -0.77
N GLY A 28 -1.36 9.14 -0.58
CA GLY A 28 -1.00 9.63 0.74
C GLY A 28 -0.26 8.59 1.60
N TYR A 29 -0.40 8.69 2.92
CA TYR A 29 0.23 7.78 3.89
C TYR A 29 -0.51 6.44 4.01
N PRO A 30 0.18 5.35 4.38
CA PRO A 30 -0.47 4.10 4.73
C PRO A 30 -1.35 4.27 5.98
N THR A 31 -2.56 3.74 5.93
CA THR A 31 -3.56 3.79 7.02
C THR A 31 -3.76 2.44 7.70
N GLY A 32 -3.19 1.38 7.14
CA GLY A 32 -3.16 0.03 7.70
C GLY A 32 -1.84 -0.68 7.44
N ASP A 33 -1.57 -1.70 8.24
CA ASP A 33 -0.51 -2.65 7.93
C ASP A 33 -0.90 -3.49 6.71
N PRO A 34 0.06 -4.01 5.94
CA PRO A 34 -0.22 -4.87 4.81
C PRO A 34 -0.89 -6.17 5.26
N GLN A 35 -1.85 -6.62 4.46
CA GLN A 35 -2.61 -7.83 4.67
C GLN A 35 -2.31 -8.82 3.55
N ALA A 36 -2.06 -10.08 3.90
CA ALA A 36 -2.06 -11.15 2.92
C ALA A 36 -3.48 -11.32 2.38
N VAL A 37 -3.61 -11.39 1.06
CA VAL A 37 -4.88 -11.64 0.35
C VAL A 37 -4.70 -12.81 -0.59
N ALA A 38 -5.82 -13.37 -1.07
CA ALA A 38 -5.77 -14.41 -2.08
C ALA A 38 -4.95 -13.94 -3.29
N GLY A 39 -3.82 -14.62 -3.54
CA GLY A 39 -2.94 -14.29 -4.66
C GLY A 39 -2.01 -13.10 -4.45
N GLY A 40 -1.85 -12.53 -3.25
CA GLY A 40 -0.94 -11.39 -3.07
C GLY A 40 -0.94 -10.70 -1.71
N THR A 41 -0.51 -9.44 -1.69
CA THR A 41 -0.51 -8.55 -0.53
C THR A 41 -1.28 -7.28 -0.85
N ARG A 42 -2.09 -6.81 0.09
CA ARG A 42 -2.87 -5.57 -0.02
C ARG A 42 -2.49 -4.61 1.11
N GLN A 43 -2.37 -3.33 0.82
CA GLN A 43 -2.21 -2.29 1.83
C GLN A 43 -3.11 -1.09 1.54
N THR A 44 -3.72 -0.57 2.59
CA THR A 44 -4.61 0.60 2.53
C THR A 44 -3.83 1.87 2.82
N PHE A 45 -4.13 2.90 2.06
CA PHE A 45 -3.59 4.26 2.15
C PHE A 45 -4.73 5.26 2.39
N GLN A 46 -4.40 6.54 2.55
CA GLN A 46 -5.39 7.59 2.80
C GLN A 46 -6.34 7.80 1.62
N GLY A 47 -5.82 7.70 0.39
CA GLY A 47 -6.57 7.93 -0.85
C GLY A 47 -6.81 6.69 -1.68
N GLY A 48 -6.72 5.49 -1.09
CA GLY A 48 -6.98 4.25 -1.80
C GLY A 48 -6.26 3.02 -1.27
N THR A 49 -6.05 2.07 -2.17
CA THR A 49 -5.49 0.74 -1.89
C THR A 49 -4.45 0.37 -2.93
N VAL A 50 -3.37 -0.26 -2.49
CA VAL A 50 -2.44 -0.99 -3.37
C VAL A 50 -2.60 -2.49 -3.12
N THR A 51 -2.81 -3.25 -4.19
CA THR A 51 -2.75 -4.72 -4.15
C THR A 51 -1.66 -5.20 -5.09
N VAL A 52 -0.76 -6.03 -4.61
CA VAL A 52 0.32 -6.62 -5.40
C VAL A 52 0.16 -8.13 -5.42
N SER A 53 0.10 -8.72 -6.61
CA SER A 53 0.00 -10.17 -6.76
C SER A 53 1.29 -10.87 -6.30
N ALA A 54 1.21 -12.18 -6.08
CA ALA A 54 2.38 -13.02 -5.78
C ALA A 54 3.43 -13.03 -6.91
N THR A 55 3.04 -12.64 -8.12
CA THR A 55 3.92 -12.48 -9.29
C THR A 55 4.46 -11.06 -9.46
N GLY A 56 4.13 -10.14 -8.54
CA GLY A 56 4.63 -8.76 -8.55
C GLY A 56 3.79 -7.76 -9.36
N GLN A 57 2.62 -8.16 -9.89
CA GLN A 57 1.74 -7.22 -10.58
C GLN A 57 1.03 -6.34 -9.56
N ALA A 58 1.28 -5.03 -9.61
CA ALA A 58 0.64 -4.05 -8.75
C ALA A 58 -0.60 -3.44 -9.39
N THR A 59 -1.68 -3.36 -8.61
CA THR A 59 -2.91 -2.62 -8.93
C THR A 59 -3.10 -1.54 -7.88
N VAL A 60 -3.19 -0.29 -8.35
CA VAL A 60 -3.53 0.87 -7.52
C VAL A 60 -5.00 1.20 -7.77
N GLN A 61 -5.81 1.19 -6.71
CA GLN A 61 -7.19 1.63 -6.74
C GLN A 61 -7.30 2.88 -5.87
N LEU A 62 -7.73 4.00 -6.47
CA LEU A 62 -7.98 5.26 -5.75
C LEU A 62 -9.45 5.31 -5.33
N ASP A 63 -9.70 5.94 -4.18
CA ASP A 63 -11.05 6.23 -3.68
C ASP A 63 -11.65 7.51 -4.28
#